data_AF-A0A1I1MY71-F1
#
_entry.id   AF-A0A1I1MY71-F1
#
_cell.length_a   1.000
_cell.length_b   1.000
_cell.length_c   1.000
_cell.angle_alpha   90.00
_cell.angle_beta   90.00
_cell.angle_gamma   90.00
#
_symmetry.space_group_name_H-M   'P 1'
#
loop_
_entity.id
_entity.type
_entity.pdbx_description
1 polymer ?
#
loop_
_entity_poly.entity_id
_entity_poly.type
_entity_poly.pdbx_seq_one_letter_code
_entity_poly.pdbx_strand_id
1 'polypeptide(L)'
;MPINTKQIPEVSSFEDIKIQQAIVKKNKAAVMAKINLQGRMSQGFRLVNNQAYEQKLQKLRLKIANYQYKNESNKHQDESMLSIMTTKGAITHYLDSNTNKKLNNKELDFKARNQIANTQLKRKQLFVMFQNTCEAQEELKEYAVQISSVCNGIVKQPPGAYFGVKDFHGALDKITNRKRNYDIGDLKDAARMTIIFDNMEDMVAAKSMISLTKEFSELQHFQSAMKDRYGTGKGAHSKYNCGATDAGYKDIKFFLKMSNGHIGELQLNTKNMMVAKKNGHIIYDVLRDGGALNKPFTITNKEVIAKVLKNMSEKWFDFVKTRVPKAQLELTEVKKIVKRLNDNVERGNQTLTVSLDEIKSLSAVSLLIYEQGDNARVLLD
;
A
#
# COMPACT_ATOMS: atom_id res chain seq x y z
N MET A 1 19.11 -16.50 67.56
CA MET A 1 17.85 -15.79 67.25
C MET A 1 17.55 -16.02 65.77
N PRO A 2 16.48 -16.76 65.42
CA PRO A 2 16.15 -17.04 64.03
C PRO A 2 15.41 -15.86 63.41
N ILE A 3 15.86 -15.43 62.23
CA ILE A 3 15.19 -14.42 61.41
C ILE A 3 14.01 -15.10 60.72
N ASN A 4 12.84 -14.51 60.96
CA ASN A 4 11.53 -14.88 60.47
C ASN A 4 11.42 -14.62 58.95
N THR A 5 11.68 -15.64 58.13
CA THR A 5 11.35 -15.62 56.70
C THR A 5 9.86 -15.93 56.53
N LYS A 6 9.06 -14.85 56.49
CA LYS A 6 7.69 -14.90 55.99
C LYS A 6 7.67 -15.60 54.62
N GLN A 7 6.79 -16.58 54.52
CA GLN A 7 6.39 -17.28 53.30
C GLN A 7 6.20 -16.29 52.14
N ILE A 8 6.98 -16.47 51.09
CA ILE A 8 6.65 -15.94 49.77
C ILE A 8 5.53 -16.84 49.24
N PRO A 9 4.34 -16.32 48.90
CA PRO A 9 3.29 -17.15 48.33
C PRO A 9 3.76 -17.69 46.98
N GLU A 10 3.68 -19.01 46.83
CA GLU A 10 3.84 -19.73 45.58
C GLU A 10 3.00 -19.04 44.49
N VAL A 11 3.67 -18.61 43.41
CA VAL A 11 2.99 -18.10 42.23
C VAL A 11 2.15 -19.25 41.68
N SER A 12 0.83 -19.05 41.73
CA SER A 12 -0.19 -19.99 41.28
C SER A 12 0.19 -20.63 39.94
N SER A 13 0.13 -21.94 39.90
CA SER A 13 0.22 -22.81 38.72
C SER A 13 -0.41 -22.17 37.49
N PHE A 14 0.30 -22.17 36.36
CA PHE A 14 -0.32 -21.98 35.06
C PHE A 14 -1.44 -23.01 34.92
N GLU A 15 -2.70 -22.59 34.96
CA GLU A 15 -3.80 -23.46 34.57
C GLU A 15 -3.58 -23.84 33.11
N ASP A 16 -3.33 -25.13 32.87
CA ASP A 16 -3.30 -25.71 31.53
C ASP A 16 -4.66 -25.43 30.87
N ILE A 17 -4.68 -24.48 29.93
CA ILE A 17 -5.85 -24.25 29.09
C ILE A 17 -6.04 -25.50 28.24
N LYS A 18 -6.91 -26.41 28.69
CA LYS A 18 -7.30 -27.63 27.96
C LYS A 18 -8.12 -27.22 26.72
N ILE A 19 -7.43 -26.96 25.62
CA ILE A 19 -8.08 -26.76 24.31
C ILE A 19 -8.48 -28.14 23.79
N GLN A 20 -9.79 -28.34 23.55
CA GLN A 20 -10.30 -29.61 23.00
C GLN A 20 -9.60 -29.97 21.69
N GLN A 21 -9.12 -31.22 21.57
CA GLN A 21 -8.39 -31.69 20.39
C GLN A 21 -9.15 -31.51 19.07
N ALA A 22 -10.49 -31.59 19.10
CA ALA A 22 -11.34 -31.31 17.94
C ALA A 22 -11.22 -29.85 17.45
N ILE A 23 -11.15 -28.90 18.38
CA ILE A 23 -10.93 -27.47 18.09
C ILE A 23 -9.52 -27.27 17.55
N VAL A 24 -8.51 -27.92 18.14
CA VAL A 24 -7.12 -27.88 17.63
C VAL A 24 -7.05 -28.43 16.20
N LYS A 25 -7.71 -29.55 15.91
CA LYS A 25 -7.72 -30.16 14.56
C LYS A 25 -8.41 -29.27 13.53
N LYS A 26 -9.57 -28.68 13.87
CA LYS A 26 -10.29 -27.72 13.02
C LYS A 26 -9.45 -26.46 12.77
N ASN A 27 -8.85 -25.91 13.82
CA ASN A 27 -7.99 -24.73 13.72
C ASN A 27 -6.71 -25.04 12.94
N LYS A 28 -6.11 -26.22 13.13
CA LYS A 28 -4.94 -26.68 12.36
C LYS A 28 -5.29 -26.82 10.89
N ALA A 29 -6.45 -27.40 10.54
CA ALA A 29 -6.89 -27.47 9.14
C ALA A 29 -7.12 -26.08 8.53
N ALA A 30 -7.76 -25.16 9.25
CA ALA A 30 -7.98 -23.78 8.80
C ALA A 30 -6.66 -22.99 8.67
N VAL A 31 -5.72 -23.20 9.59
CA VAL A 31 -4.37 -22.62 9.55
C VAL A 31 -3.55 -23.22 8.41
N MET A 32 -3.59 -24.54 8.23
CA MET A 32 -2.91 -25.22 7.13
C MET A 32 -3.52 -24.84 5.77
N ALA A 33 -4.83 -24.63 5.65
CA ALA A 33 -5.45 -24.11 4.44
C ALA A 33 -5.03 -22.66 4.15
N LYS A 34 -4.81 -21.84 5.19
CA LYS A 34 -4.21 -20.50 5.05
C LYS A 34 -2.72 -20.55 4.71
N ILE A 35 -1.98 -21.55 5.16
CA ILE A 35 -0.56 -21.76 4.87
C ILE A 35 -0.38 -22.39 3.48
N ASN A 36 -1.30 -23.27 3.07
CA ASN A 36 -1.32 -23.95 1.78
C ASN A 36 -1.80 -23.00 0.69
N LEU A 37 -1.00 -21.96 0.47
CA LEU A 37 -1.15 -20.94 -0.57
C LEU A 37 -0.61 -21.43 -1.92
N GLN A 38 -0.74 -22.72 -2.24
CA GLN A 38 -0.36 -23.25 -3.55
C GLN A 38 -1.12 -22.47 -4.64
N GLY A 39 -0.43 -21.52 -5.28
CA GLY A 39 -0.98 -20.60 -6.28
C GLY A 39 -1.05 -19.12 -5.89
N ARG A 40 -0.90 -18.74 -4.60
CA ARG A 40 -0.87 -17.33 -4.17
C ARG A 40 0.54 -16.89 -3.81
N MET A 41 1.10 -16.00 -4.63
CA MET A 41 2.40 -15.37 -4.37
C MET A 41 2.38 -14.55 -3.07
N SER A 42 3.24 -14.91 -2.13
CA SER A 42 3.38 -14.29 -0.81
C SER A 42 4.86 -14.17 -0.44
N GLN A 43 5.23 -13.12 0.31
CA GLN A 43 6.57 -12.99 0.92
C GLN A 43 6.73 -13.85 2.19
N GLY A 44 5.74 -14.69 2.51
CA GLY A 44 5.72 -15.55 3.68
C GLY A 44 5.22 -14.84 4.94
N PHE A 45 5.02 -15.63 5.98
CA PHE A 45 4.62 -15.16 7.30
C PHE A 45 5.85 -15.14 8.23
N ARG A 46 6.06 -14.03 8.94
CA ARG A 46 7.21 -13.88 9.85
C ARG A 46 6.79 -14.15 11.29
N LEU A 47 7.36 -15.18 11.91
CA LEU A 47 7.24 -15.35 13.36
C LEU A 47 8.00 -14.23 14.07
N VAL A 48 7.39 -13.66 15.12
CA VAL A 48 8.01 -12.60 15.91
C VAL A 48 8.60 -13.22 17.16
N ASN A 49 9.93 -13.31 17.21
CA ASN A 49 10.63 -13.58 18.45
C ASN A 49 10.66 -12.29 19.29
N ASN A 50 10.10 -12.33 20.50
CA ASN A 50 9.98 -11.14 21.35
C ASN A 50 11.35 -10.55 21.74
N GLN A 51 12.35 -11.38 22.01
CA GLN A 51 13.70 -10.89 22.35
C GLN A 51 14.34 -10.16 21.17
N ALA A 52 14.30 -10.76 19.97
CA ALA A 52 14.83 -10.13 18.76
C ALA A 52 14.07 -8.84 18.40
N TYR A 53 12.75 -8.83 18.63
CA TYR A 53 11.90 -7.65 18.48
C TYR A 53 12.33 -6.51 19.41
N GLU A 54 12.49 -6.77 20.71
CA GLU A 54 12.92 -5.74 21.69
C GLU A 54 14.33 -5.23 21.37
N GLN A 55 15.24 -6.12 20.97
CA GLN A 55 16.59 -5.72 20.53
C GLN A 55 16.54 -4.80 19.30
N LYS A 56 15.71 -5.12 18.30
CA LYS A 56 15.52 -4.24 17.12
C LYS A 56 14.91 -2.89 17.53
N LEU A 57 13.97 -2.87 18.46
CA LEU A 57 13.36 -1.64 18.96
C LEU A 57 14.39 -0.77 19.69
N GLN A 58 15.25 -1.37 20.51
CA GLN A 58 16.34 -0.66 21.18
C GLN A 58 17.36 -0.11 20.17
N LYS A 59 17.71 -0.88 19.13
CA LYS A 59 18.57 -0.40 18.04
C LYS A 59 17.95 0.79 17.32
N LEU A 60 16.64 0.79 17.07
CA LEU A 60 15.95 1.94 16.47
C LEU A 60 16.05 3.18 17.37
N ARG A 61 15.81 3.03 18.68
CA ARG A 61 15.96 4.14 19.66
C ARG A 61 17.37 4.72 19.64
N LEU A 62 18.39 3.87 19.67
CA LEU A 62 19.79 4.30 19.63
C LEU A 62 20.14 4.97 18.30
N LYS A 63 19.64 4.43 17.18
CA LYS A 63 19.85 5.02 15.86
C LYS A 63 19.25 6.42 15.79
N ILE A 64 18.01 6.62 16.23
CA ILE A 64 17.39 7.96 16.23
C ILE A 64 18.17 8.94 17.11
N ALA A 65 18.65 8.51 18.27
CA ALA A 65 19.39 9.36 19.19
C ALA A 65 20.78 9.75 18.69
N ASN A 66 21.51 8.82 18.06
CA ASN A 66 22.96 8.95 17.87
C ASN A 66 23.39 8.98 16.39
N TYR A 67 22.55 8.53 15.46
CA TYR A 67 22.92 8.46 14.04
C TYR A 67 22.75 9.81 13.37
N GLN A 68 23.79 10.26 12.66
CA GLN A 68 23.71 11.44 11.82
C GLN A 68 23.06 11.09 10.48
N TYR A 69 21.76 11.39 10.37
CA TYR A 69 21.02 11.19 9.14
C TYR A 69 21.47 12.21 8.08
N LYS A 70 21.88 11.71 6.92
CA LYS A 70 22.09 12.56 5.73
C LYS A 70 20.77 12.96 5.05
N ASN A 71 19.69 12.24 5.34
CA ASN A 71 18.39 12.41 4.73
C ASN A 71 17.30 12.51 5.81
N GLU A 72 16.68 13.68 5.92
CA GLU A 72 15.63 13.96 6.90
C GLU A 72 14.40 13.06 6.71
N SER A 73 14.07 12.65 5.48
CA SER A 73 12.96 11.71 5.26
C SER A 73 13.22 10.36 5.94
N ASN A 74 14.47 9.91 6.01
CA ASN A 74 14.83 8.67 6.69
C ASN A 74 14.70 8.81 8.21
N LYS A 75 15.08 9.98 8.75
CA LYS A 75 14.92 10.29 10.17
C LYS A 75 13.44 10.30 10.57
N HIS A 76 12.61 11.05 9.84
CA HIS A 76 11.16 11.13 10.09
C HIS A 76 10.48 9.75 10.00
N GLN A 77 10.89 8.92 9.04
CA GLN A 77 10.39 7.55 8.92
C GLN A 77 10.71 6.71 10.18
N ASP A 78 11.94 6.78 10.66
CA ASP A 78 12.38 6.02 11.83
C ASP A 78 11.68 6.53 13.11
N GLU A 79 11.52 7.84 13.26
CA GLU A 79 10.78 8.47 14.35
C GLU A 79 9.29 8.10 14.33
N SER A 80 8.66 8.16 13.15
CA SER A 80 7.28 7.72 12.94
C SER A 80 7.10 6.25 13.31
N MET A 81 8.01 5.39 12.84
CA MET A 81 8.03 3.97 13.18
C MET A 81 8.17 3.78 14.69
N LEU A 82 9.12 4.44 15.36
CA LEU A 82 9.28 4.34 16.81
C LEU A 82 7.99 4.75 17.53
N SER A 83 7.41 5.90 17.17
CA SER A 83 6.16 6.39 17.75
C SER A 83 5.01 5.39 17.60
N ILE A 84 4.82 4.80 16.42
CA ILE A 84 3.77 3.80 16.18
C ILE A 84 4.00 2.53 17.03
N MET A 85 5.25 2.17 17.28
CA MET A 85 5.60 1.01 18.09
C MET A 85 5.40 1.26 19.59
N THR A 86 5.72 2.45 20.09
CA THR A 86 5.84 2.71 21.54
C THR A 86 4.74 3.59 22.14
N THR A 87 4.10 4.45 21.35
CA THR A 87 3.10 5.40 21.86
C THR A 87 1.83 4.68 22.29
N LYS A 88 1.39 4.94 23.52
CA LYS A 88 0.13 4.41 24.05
C LYS A 88 -1.03 4.91 23.21
N GLY A 89 -1.87 4.00 22.73
CA GLY A 89 -3.03 4.33 21.90
C GLY A 89 -2.75 4.44 20.40
N ALA A 90 -1.51 4.40 19.92
CA ALA A 90 -1.21 4.49 18.48
C ALA A 90 -1.92 3.42 17.62
N ILE A 91 -2.30 2.30 18.22
CA ILE A 91 -3.01 1.22 17.53
C ILE A 91 -4.41 1.61 17.04
N THR A 92 -5.07 2.60 17.66
CA THR A 92 -6.45 3.00 17.32
C THR A 92 -6.57 3.52 15.89
N HIS A 93 -5.51 4.09 15.34
CA HIS A 93 -5.43 4.50 13.93
C HIS A 93 -5.57 3.33 12.95
N TYR A 94 -5.36 2.10 13.40
CA TYR A 94 -5.35 0.88 12.59
C TYR A 94 -6.48 -0.09 12.95
N LEU A 95 -7.53 0.45 13.58
CA LEU A 95 -8.75 -0.26 13.96
C LEU A 95 -9.94 0.39 13.27
N ASP A 96 -10.98 -0.40 13.03
CA ASP A 96 -12.21 0.16 12.48
C ASP A 96 -12.99 0.95 13.52
N SER A 97 -13.91 1.80 13.06
CA SER A 97 -14.70 2.69 13.93
C SER A 97 -15.45 1.91 15.03
N ASN A 98 -16.01 0.74 14.71
CA ASN A 98 -16.76 -0.05 15.67
C ASN A 98 -15.86 -0.64 16.76
N THR A 99 -14.72 -1.20 16.38
CA THR A 99 -13.72 -1.70 17.32
C THR A 99 -13.13 -0.59 18.17
N ASN A 100 -12.88 0.59 17.60
CA ASN A 100 -12.44 1.76 18.36
C ASN A 100 -13.47 2.20 19.41
N LYS A 101 -14.76 2.26 19.04
CA LYS A 101 -15.84 2.56 20.01
C LYS A 101 -15.87 1.56 21.16
N LYS A 102 -15.81 0.27 20.85
CA LYS A 102 -15.82 -0.81 21.85
C LYS A 102 -14.57 -0.79 22.74
N LEU A 103 -13.41 -0.46 22.19
CA LEU A 103 -12.18 -0.30 22.95
C LEU A 103 -12.27 0.86 23.94
N ASN A 104 -12.81 2.00 23.51
CA ASN A 104 -12.99 3.18 24.37
C ASN A 104 -14.00 2.91 25.50
N ASN A 105 -15.07 2.18 25.21
CA ASN A 105 -16.10 1.82 26.18
C ASN A 105 -15.72 0.62 27.06
N LYS A 106 -14.56 -0.02 26.83
CA LYS A 106 -14.10 -1.24 27.52
C LYS A 106 -15.03 -2.47 27.36
N GLU A 107 -15.85 -2.50 26.31
CA GLU A 107 -16.82 -3.55 26.00
C GLU A 107 -16.36 -4.40 24.80
N LEU A 108 -15.20 -5.03 24.94
CA LEU A 108 -14.57 -5.79 23.86
C LEU A 108 -15.21 -7.17 23.66
N ASP A 109 -15.95 -7.32 22.55
CA ASP A 109 -16.40 -8.62 22.04
C ASP A 109 -15.26 -9.42 21.37
N PHE A 110 -15.53 -10.68 21.02
CA PHE A 110 -14.54 -11.55 20.38
C PHE A 110 -13.96 -10.95 19.08
N LYS A 111 -14.80 -10.31 18.26
CA LYS A 111 -14.39 -9.74 16.98
C LYS A 111 -13.43 -8.57 17.16
N ALA A 112 -13.73 -7.67 18.09
CA ALA A 112 -12.90 -6.53 18.47
C ALA A 112 -11.57 -7.00 19.06
N ARG A 113 -11.58 -7.98 19.98
CA ARG A 113 -10.36 -8.58 20.55
C ARG A 113 -9.47 -9.18 19.46
N ASN A 114 -10.06 -9.93 18.53
CA ASN A 114 -9.32 -10.55 17.43
C ASN A 114 -8.71 -9.51 16.48
N GLN A 115 -9.45 -8.44 16.14
CA GLN A 115 -8.89 -7.37 15.32
C GLN A 115 -7.73 -6.67 16.02
N ILE A 116 -7.86 -6.35 17.31
CA ILE A 116 -6.78 -5.75 18.10
C ILE A 116 -5.54 -6.64 18.08
N ALA A 117 -5.69 -7.93 18.39
CA ALA A 117 -4.59 -8.88 18.41
C ALA A 117 -3.91 -9.02 17.04
N ASN A 118 -4.70 -9.12 15.95
CA ASN A 118 -4.18 -9.22 14.60
C ASN A 118 -3.43 -7.93 14.19
N THR A 119 -3.99 -6.75 14.46
CA THR A 119 -3.32 -5.47 14.21
C THR A 119 -2.01 -5.36 15.00
N GLN A 120 -1.97 -5.79 16.27
CA GLN A 120 -0.74 -5.83 17.07
C GLN A 120 0.32 -6.74 16.45
N LEU A 121 -0.08 -7.92 16.01
CA LEU A 121 0.80 -8.89 15.38
C LEU A 121 1.38 -8.35 14.06
N LYS A 122 0.52 -7.86 13.16
CA LYS A 122 0.92 -7.25 11.89
C LYS A 122 1.88 -6.08 12.08
N ARG A 123 1.62 -5.23 13.08
CA ARG A 123 2.52 -4.12 13.46
C ARG A 123 3.92 -4.63 13.84
N LYS A 124 4.02 -5.64 14.71
CA LYS A 124 5.31 -6.23 15.10
C LYS A 124 6.01 -6.92 13.92
N GLN A 125 5.26 -7.66 13.11
CA GLN A 125 5.81 -8.35 11.93
C GLN A 125 6.37 -7.36 10.91
N LEU A 126 5.62 -6.30 10.60
CA LEU A 126 6.07 -5.23 9.71
C LEU A 126 7.35 -4.58 10.23
N PHE A 127 7.42 -4.28 11.53
CA PHE A 127 8.61 -3.71 12.15
C PHE A 127 9.84 -4.60 11.97
N VAL A 128 9.72 -5.90 12.26
CA VAL A 128 10.83 -6.85 12.10
C VAL A 128 11.23 -7.01 10.63
N MET A 129 10.28 -6.85 9.70
CA MET A 129 10.47 -6.95 8.26
C MET A 129 11.06 -5.69 7.61
N PHE A 130 10.90 -4.52 8.24
CA PHE A 130 11.14 -3.23 7.59
C PHE A 130 12.59 -3.06 7.12
N GLN A 131 13.57 -3.49 7.93
CA GLN A 131 14.98 -3.43 7.54
C GLN A 131 15.28 -4.24 6.26
N ASN A 132 14.79 -5.47 6.19
CA ASN A 132 14.97 -6.30 5.01
C ASN A 132 14.22 -5.72 3.79
N THR A 133 13.16 -4.95 4.02
CA THR A 133 12.49 -4.20 2.95
C THR A 133 13.36 -3.06 2.42
N CYS A 134 14.12 -2.37 3.30
CA CYS A 134 15.08 -1.36 2.86
C CYS A 134 16.22 -1.97 2.05
N GLU A 135 16.77 -3.10 2.47
CA GLU A 135 17.80 -3.84 1.71
C GLU A 135 17.27 -4.25 0.33
N ALA A 136 16.04 -4.79 0.28
CA ALA A 136 15.37 -5.14 -0.98
C ALA A 136 15.10 -3.93 -1.88
N GLN A 137 14.85 -2.75 -1.30
CA GLN A 137 14.65 -1.51 -2.06
C GLN A 137 15.95 -1.01 -2.70
N GLU A 138 17.09 -1.15 -2.01
CA GLU A 138 18.40 -0.81 -2.56
C GLU A 138 18.75 -1.72 -3.74
N GLU A 139 18.59 -3.04 -3.58
CA GLU A 139 18.80 -4.01 -4.66
C GLU A 139 17.85 -3.75 -5.84
N LEU A 140 16.56 -3.52 -5.57
CA LEU A 140 15.57 -3.21 -6.61
C LEU A 140 15.92 -1.92 -7.36
N LYS A 141 16.48 -0.91 -6.68
CA LYS A 141 16.93 0.33 -7.32
C LYS A 141 18.09 0.05 -8.27
N GLU A 142 19.10 -0.70 -7.84
CA GLU A 142 20.24 -1.06 -8.69
C GLU A 142 19.79 -1.85 -9.92
N TYR A 143 18.93 -2.84 -9.72
CA TYR A 143 18.33 -3.60 -10.81
C TYR A 143 17.55 -2.69 -11.78
N ALA A 144 16.73 -1.76 -11.26
CA ALA A 144 15.99 -0.82 -12.10
C ALA A 144 16.91 0.09 -12.92
N VAL A 145 18.05 0.53 -12.36
CA VAL A 145 19.07 1.32 -13.07
C VAL A 145 19.65 0.53 -14.23
N GLN A 146 20.02 -0.73 -14.01
CA GLN A 146 20.57 -1.62 -15.05
C GLN A 146 19.59 -1.84 -16.20
N ILE A 147 18.32 -2.10 -15.91
CA ILE A 147 17.29 -2.23 -16.97
C ILE A 147 17.15 -0.91 -17.73
N SER A 148 17.10 0.22 -17.02
CA SER A 148 16.90 1.52 -17.64
C SER A 148 18.07 1.93 -18.56
N SER A 149 19.31 1.56 -18.21
CA SER A 149 20.49 1.90 -19.01
C SER A 149 20.57 1.17 -20.33
N VAL A 150 19.88 0.03 -20.47
CA VAL A 150 19.83 -0.75 -21.73
C VAL A 150 18.57 -0.46 -22.53
N CYS A 151 17.47 -0.08 -21.88
CA CYS A 151 16.16 0.12 -22.52
C CYS A 151 15.74 1.60 -22.58
N ASN A 152 16.68 2.55 -22.53
CA ASN A 152 16.41 3.99 -22.61
C ASN A 152 15.34 4.50 -21.61
N GLY A 153 15.32 3.92 -20.42
CA GLY A 153 14.37 4.28 -19.36
C GLY A 153 14.93 5.32 -18.40
N ILE A 154 14.03 5.98 -17.67
CA ILE A 154 14.38 6.85 -16.54
C ILE A 154 13.85 6.21 -15.26
N VAL A 155 14.76 5.87 -14.35
CA VAL A 155 14.39 5.36 -13.03
C VAL A 155 13.76 6.50 -12.21
N LYS A 156 12.53 6.27 -11.76
CA LYS A 156 11.83 7.15 -10.83
C LYS A 156 11.60 6.43 -9.50
N GLN A 157 12.17 7.03 -8.46
CA GLN A 157 11.91 6.64 -7.09
C GLN A 157 10.50 7.09 -6.66
N PRO A 158 9.67 6.19 -6.10
CA PRO A 158 8.42 6.58 -5.46
C PRO A 158 8.66 7.47 -4.23
N PRO A 159 7.67 8.27 -3.80
CA PRO A 159 7.79 9.00 -2.54
C PRO A 159 7.94 8.02 -1.38
N GLY A 160 8.85 8.31 -0.47
CA GLY A 160 9.16 7.48 0.70
C GLY A 160 10.63 7.59 1.09
N ALA A 161 10.92 7.20 2.33
CA ALA A 161 12.27 7.11 2.86
C ALA A 161 13.05 5.95 2.23
N TYR A 162 14.36 5.87 2.49
CA TYR A 162 15.22 4.75 2.11
C TYR A 162 15.13 4.39 0.63
N PHE A 163 15.27 5.38 -0.25
CA PHE A 163 15.11 5.18 -1.69
C PHE A 163 13.69 4.75 -2.12
N GLY A 164 12.65 5.20 -1.41
CA GLY A 164 11.26 5.09 -1.86
C GLY A 164 10.48 3.94 -1.25
N VAL A 165 11.02 3.34 -0.18
CA VAL A 165 10.31 2.38 0.67
C VAL A 165 8.99 3.00 1.10
N LYS A 166 7.91 2.21 1.02
CA LYS A 166 6.60 2.61 1.51
C LYS A 166 6.71 2.99 2.99
N ASP A 167 6.19 4.15 3.35
CA ASP A 167 6.15 4.61 4.72
C ASP A 167 5.48 3.58 5.67
N PHE A 168 5.93 3.53 6.92
CA PHE A 168 5.57 2.48 7.88
C PHE A 168 4.09 2.56 8.23
N HIS A 169 3.57 3.77 8.45
CA HIS A 169 2.16 4.01 8.64
C HIS A 169 1.38 3.56 7.39
N GLY A 170 1.80 3.99 6.20
CA GLY A 170 1.14 3.62 4.95
C GLY A 170 1.13 2.11 4.66
N ALA A 171 2.19 1.40 5.05
CA ALA A 171 2.29 -0.05 4.98
C ALA A 171 1.35 -0.74 5.98
N LEU A 172 1.34 -0.29 7.24
CA LEU A 172 0.51 -0.86 8.29
C LEU A 172 -0.98 -0.62 7.99
N ASP A 173 -1.37 0.61 7.65
CA ASP A 173 -2.72 0.98 7.24
C ASP A 173 -3.23 0.11 6.07
N LYS A 174 -2.34 -0.24 5.13
CA LYS A 174 -2.69 -1.13 4.00
C LYS A 174 -3.22 -2.47 4.47
N ILE A 175 -2.52 -3.11 5.40
CA ILE A 175 -2.80 -4.48 5.85
C ILE A 175 -3.78 -4.54 7.03
N THR A 176 -4.15 -3.40 7.63
CA THR A 176 -5.07 -3.33 8.78
C THR A 176 -6.42 -2.72 8.44
N ASN A 177 -6.44 -1.61 7.68
CA ASN A 177 -7.65 -0.86 7.39
C ASN A 177 -8.16 -1.12 5.97
N ARG A 178 -7.28 -0.97 4.96
CA ARG A 178 -7.66 -1.01 3.53
C ARG A 178 -7.88 -2.42 3.00
N LYS A 179 -7.01 -3.36 3.36
CA LYS A 179 -7.07 -4.77 2.95
C LYS A 179 -6.92 -5.64 4.19
N ARG A 180 -7.95 -5.65 5.05
CA ARG A 180 -7.85 -6.28 6.38
C ARG A 180 -7.57 -7.79 6.35
N ASN A 181 -7.97 -8.44 5.27
CA ASN A 181 -7.72 -9.84 5.00
C ASN A 181 -6.30 -10.12 4.47
N TYR A 182 -5.50 -9.09 4.19
CA TYR A 182 -4.10 -9.27 3.82
C TYR A 182 -3.29 -9.56 5.07
N ASP A 183 -2.36 -10.51 4.96
CA ASP A 183 -1.33 -10.71 5.95
C ASP A 183 -0.05 -9.98 5.54
N ILE A 184 0.98 -10.00 6.39
CA ILE A 184 2.24 -9.31 6.10
C ILE A 184 2.88 -9.78 4.79
N GLY A 185 2.78 -11.06 4.46
CA GLY A 185 3.30 -11.64 3.23
C GLY A 185 2.60 -11.16 1.95
N ASP A 186 1.41 -10.56 2.06
CA ASP A 186 0.71 -9.97 0.92
C ASP A 186 1.19 -8.54 0.61
N LEU A 187 1.99 -7.93 1.49
CA LEU A 187 2.55 -6.60 1.31
C LEU A 187 3.76 -6.65 0.37
N LYS A 188 3.48 -6.73 -0.93
CA LYS A 188 4.49 -6.92 -1.98
C LYS A 188 5.01 -5.63 -2.63
N ASP A 189 4.48 -4.48 -2.21
CA ASP A 189 4.79 -3.15 -2.75
C ASP A 189 5.44 -2.24 -1.69
N ALA A 190 6.06 -2.83 -0.67
CA ALA A 190 6.80 -2.09 0.35
C ALA A 190 8.15 -1.60 -0.22
N ALA A 191 8.90 -2.50 -0.86
CA ALA A 191 9.97 -2.15 -1.79
C ALA A 191 9.37 -1.97 -3.20
N ARG A 192 9.60 -0.81 -3.82
CA ARG A 192 8.97 -0.45 -5.08
C ARG A 192 9.79 0.55 -5.89
N MET A 193 9.83 0.36 -7.20
CA MET A 193 10.46 1.26 -8.16
C MET A 193 9.58 1.46 -9.40
N THR A 194 9.85 2.53 -10.14
CA THR A 194 9.22 2.77 -11.44
C THR A 194 10.29 3.11 -12.47
N ILE A 195 10.22 2.51 -13.66
CA ILE A 195 10.98 2.94 -14.83
C ILE A 195 10.00 3.61 -15.79
N ILE A 196 10.35 4.82 -16.21
CA ILE A 196 9.55 5.65 -17.11
C ILE A 196 10.21 5.67 -18.47
N PHE A 197 9.44 5.34 -19.51
CA PHE A 197 9.88 5.30 -20.89
C PHE A 197 9.21 6.39 -21.72
N ASP A 198 9.87 6.80 -22.79
CA ASP A 198 9.36 7.84 -23.69
C ASP A 198 8.32 7.27 -24.65
N ASN A 199 8.53 6.01 -25.06
CA ASN A 199 7.70 5.30 -26.01
C ASN A 199 7.37 3.88 -25.50
N MET A 200 6.42 3.24 -26.18
CA MET A 200 5.96 1.88 -25.86
C MET A 200 7.00 0.82 -26.22
N GLU A 201 7.81 1.04 -27.26
CA GLU A 201 8.77 0.08 -27.79
C GLU A 201 9.86 -0.22 -26.75
N ASP A 202 10.49 0.81 -26.19
CA ASP A 202 11.47 0.71 -25.12
C ASP A 202 10.89 0.01 -23.87
N MET A 203 9.63 0.33 -23.52
CA MET A 203 8.94 -0.31 -22.40
C MET A 203 8.69 -1.81 -22.66
N VAL A 204 8.34 -2.19 -23.88
CA VAL A 204 8.14 -3.59 -24.30
C VAL A 204 9.47 -4.35 -24.35
N ALA A 205 10.55 -3.70 -24.78
CA ALA A 205 11.90 -4.26 -24.71
C ALA A 205 12.30 -4.54 -23.25
N ALA A 206 12.09 -3.58 -22.35
CA ALA A 206 12.34 -3.76 -20.91
C ALA A 206 11.51 -4.90 -20.31
N LYS A 207 10.21 -4.99 -20.64
CA LYS A 207 9.34 -6.10 -20.22
C LYS A 207 9.92 -7.45 -20.66
N SER A 208 10.38 -7.54 -21.90
CA SER A 208 10.92 -8.78 -22.47
C SER A 208 12.22 -9.18 -21.77
N MET A 209 13.11 -8.21 -21.53
CA MET A 209 14.36 -8.41 -20.80
C MET A 209 14.13 -8.88 -19.35
N ILE A 210 13.27 -8.19 -18.59
CA ILE A 210 12.94 -8.57 -17.21
C ILE A 210 12.35 -9.98 -17.13
N SER A 211 11.56 -10.37 -18.13
CA SER A 211 10.94 -11.71 -18.18
C SER A 211 11.96 -12.85 -18.28
N LEU A 212 13.21 -12.56 -18.66
CA LEU A 212 14.30 -13.53 -18.79
C LEU A 212 15.23 -13.56 -17.58
N THR A 213 15.05 -12.67 -16.59
CA THR A 213 15.97 -12.59 -15.45
C THR A 213 15.63 -13.58 -14.34
N LYS A 214 16.62 -13.85 -13.48
CA LYS A 214 16.47 -14.77 -12.35
C LYS A 214 15.43 -14.29 -11.35
N GLU A 215 15.39 -12.99 -11.08
CA GLU A 215 14.51 -12.36 -10.09
C GLU A 215 13.03 -12.58 -10.45
N PHE A 216 12.71 -12.64 -11.74
CA PHE A 216 11.37 -12.95 -12.22
C PHE A 216 11.12 -14.46 -12.37
N SER A 217 12.10 -15.23 -12.86
CA SER A 217 11.93 -16.66 -13.12
C SER A 217 11.62 -17.47 -11.86
N GLU A 218 12.06 -17.02 -10.69
CA GLU A 218 11.69 -17.61 -9.40
C GLU A 218 10.21 -17.43 -9.03
N LEU A 219 9.53 -16.44 -9.62
CA LEU A 219 8.13 -16.12 -9.33
C LEU A 219 7.17 -16.37 -10.51
N GLN A 220 7.70 -16.60 -11.73
CA GLN A 220 6.91 -16.69 -12.97
C GLN A 220 5.83 -17.79 -12.98
N HIS A 221 5.86 -18.75 -12.06
CA HIS A 221 4.82 -19.76 -11.94
C HIS A 221 3.52 -19.17 -11.34
N PHE A 222 3.59 -18.04 -10.64
CA PHE A 222 2.42 -17.32 -10.16
C PHE A 222 1.85 -16.39 -11.23
N GLN A 223 0.54 -16.48 -11.50
CA GLN A 223 -0.14 -15.52 -12.39
C GLN A 223 0.05 -14.07 -11.92
N SER A 224 0.12 -13.84 -10.61
CA SER A 224 0.30 -12.49 -10.06
C SER A 224 1.71 -11.93 -10.17
N ALA A 225 2.70 -12.71 -10.64
CA ALA A 225 4.11 -12.27 -10.74
C ALA A 225 4.31 -11.12 -11.73
N MET A 226 3.47 -11.04 -12.77
CA MET A 226 3.37 -9.88 -13.64
C MET A 226 1.91 -9.47 -13.81
N LYS A 227 1.66 -8.17 -13.90
CA LYS A 227 0.39 -7.60 -14.37
C LYS A 227 0.66 -6.72 -15.57
N ASP A 228 0.31 -7.22 -16.74
CA ASP A 228 0.40 -6.46 -17.98
C ASP A 228 -0.98 -5.88 -18.32
N ARG A 229 -1.14 -4.57 -18.13
CA ARG A 229 -2.39 -3.86 -18.43
C ARG A 229 -2.47 -3.36 -19.87
N TYR A 230 -1.38 -3.47 -20.62
CA TYR A 230 -1.33 -3.18 -22.06
C TYR A 230 -1.55 -4.44 -22.89
N GLY A 231 -1.28 -5.62 -22.31
CA GLY A 231 -1.37 -6.91 -22.99
C GLY A 231 -2.78 -7.26 -23.45
N THR A 232 -2.92 -7.45 -24.76
CA THR A 232 -4.12 -8.00 -25.42
C THR A 232 -3.82 -9.28 -26.21
N GLY A 233 -2.54 -9.69 -26.26
CA GLY A 233 -2.05 -10.79 -27.10
C GLY A 233 -2.34 -12.20 -26.56
N LYS A 234 -2.15 -13.19 -27.44
CA LYS A 234 -2.22 -14.64 -27.15
C LYS A 234 -0.80 -15.22 -27.04
N GLY A 235 -0.58 -16.28 -26.24
CA GLY A 235 0.72 -16.98 -26.11
C GLY A 235 1.13 -17.30 -24.67
N ALA A 236 2.35 -17.79 -24.44
CA ALA A 236 2.81 -18.26 -23.12
C ALA A 236 2.76 -17.19 -22.01
N HIS A 237 2.92 -15.90 -22.38
CA HIS A 237 2.82 -14.77 -21.45
C HIS A 237 1.42 -14.15 -21.36
N SER A 238 0.42 -14.65 -22.10
CA SER A 238 -0.94 -14.10 -22.05
C SER A 238 -1.61 -14.27 -20.69
N LYS A 239 -1.13 -15.21 -19.86
CA LYS A 239 -1.61 -15.42 -18.49
C LYS A 239 -1.46 -14.17 -17.60
N TYR A 240 -0.55 -13.25 -17.95
CA TYR A 240 -0.29 -12.02 -17.22
C TYR A 240 -1.08 -10.82 -17.72
N ASN A 241 -1.76 -10.95 -18.86
CA ASN A 241 -2.60 -9.89 -19.43
C ASN A 241 -3.82 -9.69 -18.52
N CYS A 242 -4.01 -8.48 -18.03
CA CYS A 242 -5.12 -8.17 -17.12
C CYS A 242 -5.93 -6.94 -17.53
N GLY A 243 -5.61 -6.30 -18.66
CA GLY A 243 -6.28 -5.10 -19.14
C GLY A 243 -6.11 -3.89 -18.20
N ALA A 244 -6.68 -2.75 -18.61
CA ALA A 244 -6.71 -1.54 -17.81
C ALA A 244 -7.47 -1.77 -16.49
N THR A 245 -7.21 -0.93 -15.49
CA THR A 245 -8.09 -0.88 -14.31
C THR A 245 -9.47 -0.33 -14.69
N ASP A 246 -10.46 -0.46 -13.80
CA ASP A 246 -11.79 0.14 -13.99
C ASP A 246 -11.75 1.66 -14.21
N ALA A 247 -10.69 2.33 -13.72
CA ALA A 247 -10.44 3.75 -13.95
C ALA A 247 -9.76 4.03 -15.30
N GLY A 248 -9.34 3.03 -16.06
CA GLY A 248 -8.63 3.16 -17.33
C GLY A 248 -7.10 3.18 -17.22
N TYR A 249 -6.53 3.13 -16.02
CA TYR A 249 -5.08 3.18 -15.83
C TYR A 249 -4.39 1.91 -16.34
N LYS A 250 -3.28 2.10 -17.07
CA LYS A 250 -2.41 1.03 -17.56
C LYS A 250 -0.98 1.20 -17.05
N ASP A 251 -0.35 0.07 -16.76
CA ASP A 251 1.07 -0.10 -16.48
C ASP A 251 1.45 -1.56 -16.68
N ILE A 252 2.75 -1.84 -16.73
CA ILE A 252 3.26 -3.20 -16.56
C ILE A 252 3.88 -3.25 -15.17
N LYS A 253 3.51 -4.26 -14.39
CA LYS A 253 4.02 -4.43 -13.03
C LYS A 253 4.64 -5.80 -12.90
N PHE A 254 5.89 -5.83 -12.47
CA PHE A 254 6.60 -7.03 -12.08
C PHE A 254 6.71 -7.12 -10.56
N PHE A 255 6.61 -8.34 -10.06
CA PHE A 255 7.06 -8.72 -8.74
C PHE A 255 8.31 -9.56 -8.91
N LEU A 256 9.40 -9.11 -8.31
CA LEU A 256 10.73 -9.65 -8.46
C LEU A 256 11.22 -10.12 -7.10
N LYS A 257 11.81 -11.32 -7.02
CA LYS A 257 12.40 -11.81 -5.78
C LYS A 257 13.85 -11.34 -5.68
N MET A 258 14.11 -10.53 -4.67
CA MET A 258 15.44 -10.01 -4.33
C MET A 258 16.27 -11.08 -3.61
N SER A 259 17.58 -10.88 -3.55
CA SER A 259 18.56 -11.80 -2.97
C SER A 259 18.25 -12.18 -1.52
N ASN A 260 17.73 -11.24 -0.73
CA ASN A 260 17.33 -11.47 0.67
C ASN A 260 15.95 -12.16 0.81
N GLY A 261 15.36 -12.61 -0.30
CA GLY A 261 14.09 -13.34 -0.36
C GLY A 261 12.84 -12.45 -0.34
N HIS A 262 12.98 -11.13 -0.18
CA HIS A 262 11.85 -10.21 -0.30
C HIS A 262 11.40 -10.02 -1.73
N ILE A 263 10.14 -9.62 -1.89
CA ILE A 263 9.61 -9.26 -3.21
C ILE A 263 9.64 -7.74 -3.36
N GLY A 264 10.26 -7.26 -4.44
CA GLY A 264 10.19 -5.89 -4.91
C GLY A 264 9.13 -5.72 -6.01
N GLU A 265 8.43 -4.59 -6.02
CA GLU A 265 7.49 -4.23 -7.08
C GLU A 265 8.16 -3.27 -8.09
N LEU A 266 8.39 -3.71 -9.32
CA LEU A 266 8.89 -2.86 -10.40
C LEU A 266 7.75 -2.49 -11.35
N GLN A 267 7.46 -1.20 -11.49
CA GLN A 267 6.47 -0.69 -12.43
C GLN A 267 7.18 -0.15 -13.68
N LEU A 268 6.68 -0.50 -14.86
CA LEU A 268 7.05 0.10 -16.13
C LEU A 268 5.90 0.98 -16.59
N ASN A 269 6.21 2.20 -17.03
CA ASN A 269 5.22 3.18 -17.41
C ASN A 269 5.75 4.10 -18.52
N THR A 270 4.87 4.70 -19.31
CA THR A 270 5.27 5.75 -20.25
C THR A 270 5.20 7.13 -19.59
N LYS A 271 5.94 8.12 -20.10
CA LYS A 271 5.89 9.51 -19.60
C LYS A 271 4.44 10.04 -19.57
N ASN A 272 3.68 9.82 -20.65
CA ASN A 272 2.30 10.28 -20.76
C ASN A 272 1.38 9.63 -19.73
N MET A 273 1.49 8.31 -19.56
CA MET A 273 0.68 7.59 -18.59
C MET A 273 1.05 7.97 -17.14
N MET A 274 2.30 8.38 -16.87
CA MET A 274 2.68 8.96 -15.59
C MET A 274 2.06 10.34 -15.32
N VAL A 275 1.90 11.17 -16.35
CA VAL A 275 1.17 12.44 -16.24
C VAL A 275 -0.32 12.17 -16.01
N ALA A 276 -0.92 11.25 -16.78
CA ALA A 276 -2.31 10.81 -16.58
C ALA A 276 -2.52 10.28 -15.16
N LYS A 277 -1.62 9.43 -14.66
CA LYS A 277 -1.64 8.91 -13.28
C LYS A 277 -1.62 10.03 -12.26
N LYS A 278 -0.75 11.03 -12.39
CA LYS A 278 -0.70 12.16 -11.44
C LYS A 278 -2.05 12.88 -11.34
N ASN A 279 -2.72 13.09 -12.48
CA ASN A 279 -3.97 13.86 -12.54
C ASN A 279 -5.23 13.02 -12.28
N GLY A 280 -5.26 11.76 -12.68
CA GLY A 280 -6.40 10.85 -12.48
C GLY A 280 -6.40 10.18 -11.10
N HIS A 281 -5.24 10.02 -10.45
CA HIS A 281 -5.17 9.28 -9.18
C HIS A 281 -5.86 9.99 -8.02
N ILE A 282 -6.03 11.32 -8.07
CA ILE A 282 -6.77 12.05 -7.05
C ILE A 282 -8.26 11.68 -7.06
N ILE A 283 -8.84 11.52 -8.26
CA ILE A 283 -10.22 11.04 -8.42
C ILE A 283 -10.35 9.59 -7.93
N TYR A 284 -9.36 8.76 -8.25
CA TYR A 284 -9.32 7.38 -7.76
C TYR A 284 -9.30 7.31 -6.21
N ASP A 285 -8.55 8.19 -5.53
CA ASP A 285 -8.54 8.23 -4.06
C ASP A 285 -9.93 8.58 -3.49
N VAL A 286 -10.69 9.45 -4.15
CA VAL A 286 -12.10 9.78 -3.81
C VAL A 286 -13.03 8.58 -3.99
N LEU A 287 -13.04 8.00 -5.20
CA LEU A 287 -13.92 6.88 -5.53
C LEU A 287 -13.61 5.65 -4.66
N ARG A 288 -12.33 5.39 -4.39
CA ARG A 288 -11.92 4.26 -3.54
C ARG A 288 -12.43 4.38 -2.10
N ASP A 289 -12.48 5.59 -1.54
CA ASP A 289 -12.99 5.80 -0.17
C ASP A 289 -14.49 5.49 -0.08
N GLY A 290 -15.24 5.72 -1.17
CA GLY A 290 -16.67 5.39 -1.29
C GLY A 290 -17.00 3.90 -1.32
N GLY A 291 -16.03 3.03 -1.60
CA GLY A 291 -16.22 1.58 -1.64
C GLY A 291 -17.11 1.12 -2.79
N ALA A 292 -18.38 0.79 -2.49
CA ALA A 292 -19.32 0.34 -3.52
C ALA A 292 -19.89 1.54 -4.28
N LEU A 293 -19.49 1.70 -5.55
CA LEU A 293 -19.81 2.85 -6.40
C LEU A 293 -21.24 2.83 -6.99
N ASN A 294 -22.11 1.96 -6.47
CA ASN A 294 -23.50 1.83 -6.88
C ASN A 294 -24.48 2.52 -5.93
N LYS A 295 -23.97 3.29 -4.97
CA LYS A 295 -24.76 4.11 -4.05
C LYS A 295 -24.00 5.39 -3.66
N PRO A 296 -24.70 6.43 -3.21
CA PRO A 296 -24.04 7.61 -2.64
C PRO A 296 -23.17 7.24 -1.44
N PHE A 297 -22.12 8.02 -1.21
CA PHE A 297 -21.24 7.85 -0.06
C PHE A 297 -20.78 9.20 0.51
N THR A 298 -20.30 9.17 1.75
CA THR A 298 -19.71 10.33 2.41
C THR A 298 -18.27 10.03 2.77
N ILE A 299 -17.36 10.85 2.25
CA ILE A 299 -15.95 10.83 2.61
C ILE A 299 -15.81 11.57 3.94
N THR A 300 -15.27 10.87 4.93
CA THR A 300 -14.84 11.45 6.21
C THR A 300 -13.34 11.30 6.41
N ASN A 301 -12.64 10.73 5.43
CA ASN A 301 -11.21 10.51 5.47
C ASN A 301 -10.46 11.83 5.27
N LYS A 302 -9.87 12.33 6.36
CA LYS A 302 -9.15 13.62 6.38
C LYS A 302 -7.98 13.66 5.39
N GLU A 303 -7.30 12.54 5.15
CA GLU A 303 -6.19 12.49 4.21
C GLU A 303 -6.67 12.62 2.76
N VAL A 304 -7.78 11.96 2.42
CA VAL A 304 -8.38 12.07 1.08
C VAL A 304 -8.87 13.50 0.85
N ILE A 305 -9.56 14.08 1.82
CA ILE A 305 -10.02 15.48 1.77
C ILE A 305 -8.84 16.43 1.58
N ALA A 306 -7.79 16.33 2.40
CA ALA A 306 -6.61 17.18 2.29
C ALA A 306 -5.92 17.05 0.92
N LYS A 307 -5.87 15.83 0.36
CA LYS A 307 -5.34 15.62 -0.99
C LYS A 307 -6.21 16.27 -2.07
N VAL A 308 -7.54 16.18 -1.98
CA VAL A 308 -8.45 16.80 -2.96
C VAL A 308 -8.27 18.31 -2.95
N LEU A 309 -8.32 18.93 -1.77
CA LEU A 309 -8.11 20.37 -1.58
C LEU A 309 -6.77 20.83 -2.15
N LYS A 310 -5.69 20.07 -1.91
CA LYS A 310 -4.35 20.42 -2.36
C LYS A 310 -4.15 20.25 -3.87
N ASN A 311 -4.72 19.20 -4.47
CA ASN A 311 -4.35 18.78 -5.83
C ASN A 311 -5.40 19.06 -6.91
N MET A 312 -6.67 19.23 -6.56
CA MET A 312 -7.74 19.63 -7.50
C MET A 312 -7.90 21.17 -7.49
N SER A 313 -6.80 21.88 -7.74
CA SER A 313 -6.76 23.34 -7.83
C SER A 313 -7.19 23.85 -9.21
N GLU A 314 -7.35 25.16 -9.37
CA GLU A 314 -7.63 25.78 -10.69
C GLU A 314 -6.60 25.33 -11.75
N LYS A 315 -5.31 25.21 -11.38
CA LYS A 315 -4.26 24.67 -12.27
C LYS A 315 -4.56 23.24 -12.75
N TRP A 316 -5.14 22.39 -11.91
CA TRP A 316 -5.54 21.04 -12.30
C TRP A 316 -6.75 21.07 -13.23
N PHE A 317 -7.75 21.91 -12.94
CA PHE A 317 -8.91 22.10 -13.82
C PHE A 317 -8.50 22.63 -15.20
N ASP A 318 -7.61 23.62 -15.25
CA ASP A 318 -7.09 24.18 -16.50
C ASP A 318 -6.31 23.12 -17.30
N PHE A 319 -5.52 22.30 -16.62
CA PHE A 319 -4.84 21.17 -17.25
C PHE A 319 -5.83 20.20 -17.89
N VAL A 320 -6.84 19.72 -17.15
CA VAL A 320 -7.82 18.75 -17.68
C VAL A 320 -8.65 19.37 -18.80
N LYS A 321 -9.10 20.61 -18.64
CA LYS A 321 -9.84 21.35 -19.68
C LYS A 321 -9.05 21.46 -20.99
N THR A 322 -7.77 21.79 -20.89
CA THR A 322 -6.92 22.01 -22.07
C THR A 322 -6.50 20.70 -22.72
N ARG A 323 -6.17 19.70 -21.90
CA ARG A 323 -5.50 18.46 -22.36
C ARG A 323 -6.45 17.30 -22.55
N VAL A 324 -7.66 17.36 -21.99
CA VAL A 324 -8.68 16.31 -22.10
C VAL A 324 -10.01 16.94 -22.51
N PRO A 325 -10.14 17.47 -23.75
CA PRO A 325 -11.33 18.23 -24.16
C PRO A 325 -12.65 17.46 -24.04
N LYS A 326 -12.59 16.13 -24.23
CA LYS A 326 -13.75 15.23 -24.06
C LYS A 326 -14.34 15.26 -22.65
N ALA A 327 -13.55 15.66 -21.63
CA ALA A 327 -13.98 15.69 -20.24
C ALA A 327 -14.73 16.99 -19.87
N GLN A 328 -14.84 17.97 -20.77
CA GLN A 328 -15.29 19.33 -20.43
C GLN A 328 -16.67 19.39 -19.76
N LEU A 329 -17.62 18.55 -20.22
CA LEU A 329 -18.95 18.48 -19.64
C LEU A 329 -18.89 17.98 -18.19
N GLU A 330 -18.28 16.82 -17.98
CA GLU A 330 -18.17 16.19 -16.66
C GLU A 330 -17.27 16.97 -15.70
N LEU A 331 -16.28 17.70 -16.24
CA LEU A 331 -15.40 18.55 -15.46
C LEU A 331 -16.16 19.69 -14.77
N THR A 332 -17.26 20.16 -15.38
CA THR A 332 -18.14 21.16 -14.78
C THR A 332 -18.81 20.63 -13.51
N GLU A 333 -19.27 19.39 -13.53
CA GLU A 333 -19.83 18.73 -12.34
C GLU A 333 -18.74 18.48 -11.28
N VAL A 334 -17.55 18.02 -11.69
CA VAL A 334 -16.42 17.85 -10.76
C VAL A 334 -16.02 19.17 -10.08
N LYS A 335 -16.11 20.31 -10.79
CA LYS A 335 -15.85 21.63 -10.20
C LYS A 335 -16.87 22.00 -9.11
N LYS A 336 -18.14 21.63 -9.28
CA LYS A 336 -19.17 21.80 -8.24
C LYS A 336 -18.90 20.94 -7.01
N ILE A 337 -18.42 19.70 -7.19
CA ILE A 337 -18.02 18.81 -6.10
C ILE A 337 -16.90 19.44 -5.26
N VAL A 338 -15.84 19.93 -5.92
CA VAL A 338 -14.70 20.55 -5.23
C VAL A 338 -15.10 21.85 -4.54
N LYS A 339 -15.94 22.69 -5.17
CA LYS A 339 -16.49 23.90 -4.53
C LYS A 339 -17.24 23.55 -3.26
N ARG A 340 -18.13 22.55 -3.30
CA ARG A 340 -18.87 22.10 -2.12
C ARG A 340 -17.95 21.60 -1.01
N LEU A 341 -16.85 20.92 -1.35
CA LEU A 341 -15.85 20.51 -0.37
C LEU A 341 -15.18 21.74 0.29
N ASN A 342 -14.77 22.74 -0.48
CA ASN A 342 -14.19 23.97 0.06
C ASN A 342 -15.17 24.67 1.02
N ASP A 343 -16.42 24.87 0.60
CA ASP A 343 -17.46 25.49 1.42
C ASP A 343 -17.70 24.72 2.73
N ASN A 344 -17.67 23.38 2.69
CA ASN A 344 -17.80 22.55 3.88
C ASN A 344 -16.63 22.76 4.85
N VAL A 345 -15.40 22.77 4.32
CA VAL A 345 -14.17 22.91 5.12
C VAL A 345 -14.08 24.30 5.75
N GLU A 346 -14.46 25.36 5.03
CA GLU A 346 -14.55 26.73 5.56
C GLU A 346 -15.53 26.83 6.74
N ARG A 347 -16.62 26.06 6.72
CA ARG A 347 -17.58 25.95 7.84
C ARG A 347 -17.13 24.99 8.96
N GLY A 348 -15.90 24.48 8.90
CA GLY A 348 -15.36 23.53 9.89
C GLY A 348 -15.84 22.07 9.70
N ASN A 349 -16.53 21.76 8.60
CA ASN A 349 -17.01 20.42 8.30
C ASN A 349 -16.09 19.71 7.31
N GLN A 350 -15.25 18.78 7.80
CA GLN A 350 -14.36 17.98 6.96
C GLN A 350 -15.06 16.73 6.41
N THR A 351 -16.13 16.93 5.63
CA THR A 351 -16.83 15.84 4.95
C THR A 351 -17.23 16.21 3.52
N LEU A 352 -17.34 15.20 2.66
CA LEU A 352 -17.85 15.35 1.29
C LEU A 352 -18.82 14.21 0.97
N THR A 353 -20.09 14.54 0.78
CA THR A 353 -21.06 13.60 0.22
C THR A 353 -20.99 13.64 -1.31
N VAL A 354 -20.94 12.46 -1.92
CA VAL A 354 -20.87 12.25 -3.37
C VAL A 354 -22.11 11.46 -3.81
N SER A 355 -22.88 12.04 -4.74
CA SER A 355 -24.09 11.43 -5.30
C SER A 355 -23.76 10.38 -6.38
N LEU A 356 -24.77 9.62 -6.84
CA LEU A 356 -24.58 8.65 -7.93
C LEU A 356 -24.15 9.29 -9.25
N ASP A 357 -24.70 10.44 -9.59
CA ASP A 357 -24.34 11.12 -10.83
C ASP A 357 -22.93 11.74 -10.73
N GLU A 358 -22.57 12.26 -9.57
CA GLU A 358 -21.22 12.73 -9.29
C GLU A 358 -20.18 11.60 -9.36
N ILE A 359 -20.53 10.38 -8.95
CA ILE A 359 -19.69 9.18 -9.13
C ILE A 359 -19.44 8.92 -10.62
N LYS A 360 -20.47 9.04 -11.47
CA LYS A 360 -20.33 8.87 -12.92
C LYS A 360 -19.43 9.94 -13.51
N SER A 361 -19.62 11.21 -13.16
CA SER A 361 -18.78 12.32 -13.64
C SER A 361 -17.32 12.14 -13.24
N LEU A 362 -17.05 11.81 -11.97
CA LEU A 362 -15.70 11.51 -11.50
C LEU A 362 -15.09 10.34 -12.28
N SER A 363 -15.82 9.24 -12.43
CA SER A 363 -15.33 8.06 -13.16
C SER A 363 -15.04 8.36 -14.63
N ALA A 364 -15.92 9.12 -15.28
CA ALA A 364 -15.77 9.54 -16.67
C ALA A 364 -14.54 10.43 -16.87
N VAL A 365 -14.35 11.46 -16.03
CA VAL A 365 -13.15 12.31 -16.09
C VAL A 365 -11.89 11.47 -15.87
N SER A 366 -11.91 10.52 -14.92
CA SER A 366 -10.77 9.63 -14.68
C SER A 366 -10.43 8.79 -15.92
N LEU A 367 -11.42 8.13 -16.51
CA LEU A 367 -11.27 7.33 -17.73
C LEU A 367 -10.69 8.15 -18.88
N LEU A 368 -11.22 9.35 -19.11
CA LEU A 368 -10.78 10.23 -20.20
C LEU A 368 -9.35 10.74 -19.99
N ILE A 369 -8.93 11.02 -18.75
CA ILE A 369 -7.54 11.37 -18.44
C ILE A 369 -6.60 10.21 -18.80
N TYR A 370 -6.98 8.97 -18.46
CA TYR A 370 -6.15 7.80 -18.75
C TYR A 370 -6.15 7.39 -20.22
N GLU A 371 -7.28 7.50 -20.91
CA GLU A 371 -7.38 7.37 -22.37
C GLU A 371 -6.41 8.34 -23.05
N GLN A 372 -6.34 9.58 -22.55
CA GLN A 372 -5.42 10.57 -23.09
C GLN A 372 -3.94 10.24 -22.84
N GLY A 373 -3.64 9.58 -21.73
CA GLY A 373 -2.30 9.08 -21.41
C GLY A 373 -1.81 8.00 -22.36
N ASP A 374 -2.70 7.21 -22.95
CA ASP A 374 -2.35 6.20 -23.96
C ASP A 374 -2.06 6.82 -25.33
N ASN A 375 -2.68 7.95 -25.66
CA ASN A 375 -2.55 8.61 -26.97
C ASN A 375 -1.19 9.30 -27.22
N ALA A 376 -0.21 9.11 -26.33
CA ALA A 376 1.22 9.45 -26.42
C ALA A 376 1.67 10.89 -26.78
N ARG A 377 0.78 11.77 -27.25
CA ARG A 377 1.14 13.11 -27.76
C ARG A 377 0.49 14.28 -27.03
N VAL A 378 -0.48 14.04 -26.15
CA VAL A 378 -1.40 15.11 -25.73
C VAL A 378 -1.13 15.63 -24.33
N LEU A 379 -0.50 14.85 -23.45
CA LEU A 379 -0.29 15.24 -22.04
C LEU A 379 1.07 15.84 -21.73
N LEU A 380 2.03 15.71 -22.66
CA LEU A 380 3.36 16.27 -22.55
C LEU A 380 3.46 17.38 -23.60
N ASP A 381 3.29 18.61 -23.15
CA ASP A 381 3.82 19.86 -23.71
C ASP A 381 3.29 21.01 -22.87
#